data_AF-A0A1H8UUG3-F1
#
_entry.id   AF-A0A1H8UUG3-F1
#
_cell.length_a   1.000
_cell.length_b   1.000
_cell.length_c   1.000
_cell.angle_alpha   90.00
_cell.angle_beta   90.00
_cell.angle_gamma   90.00
#
_symmetry.space_group_name_H-M   'P 1'
#
loop_
_entity.id
_entity.type
_entity.pdbx_description
1 polymer ?
#
loop_
_entity_poly.entity_id
_entity_poly.type
_entity_poly.pdbx_seq_one_letter_code
_entity_poly.pdbx_strand_id
1 'polypeptide(L)' 'MLHVVPEKAGARAVPLTEDAPWRRDLAALDALLQASRAGPSLAEIAALIEDEAPGALPAAVRTRIAERLAALLD' A
#
# COMPACT_ATOMS: atom_id res chain seq x y z
N MET A 1 -27.91 -26.34 3.90
CA MET A 1 -27.96 -26.04 2.46
C MET A 1 -26.59 -26.34 1.88
N LEU A 2 -26.49 -27.40 1.07
CA LEU A 2 -25.26 -27.81 0.40
C LEU A 2 -25.13 -26.99 -0.89
N HIS A 3 -24.15 -26.09 -0.97
CA HIS A 3 -23.76 -25.48 -2.24
C HIS A 3 -22.97 -26.51 -3.05
N VAL A 4 -23.68 -27.23 -3.92
CA VAL A 4 -23.06 -28.05 -4.96
C VAL A 4 -22.45 -27.10 -5.98
N VAL A 5 -21.13 -27.03 -6.05
CA VAL A 5 -20.41 -26.36 -7.14
C VAL A 5 -20.43 -27.31 -8.34
N PRO A 6 -20.89 -26.90 -9.53
CA PRO A 6 -20.83 -27.77 -10.70
C PRO A 6 -19.37 -28.01 -11.06
N GLU A 7 -19.02 -29.29 -11.21
CA GLU A 7 -17.77 -29.79 -11.76
C GLU A 7 -17.50 -29.08 -13.10
N LYS A 8 -16.49 -28.20 -13.15
CA LYS A 8 -16.09 -27.54 -14.39
C LYS A 8 -15.49 -28.60 -15.32
N ALA A 9 -16.30 -29.05 -16.27
CA ALA A 9 -15.87 -29.83 -17.41
C ALA A 9 -14.65 -29.17 -18.08
N GLY A 10 -13.54 -29.91 -18.13
CA GLY A 10 -12.51 -29.80 -19.17
C GLY A 10 -11.96 -28.42 -19.46
N ALA A 11 -11.50 -27.66 -18.45
CA ALA A 11 -10.61 -26.53 -18.72
C ALA A 11 -9.24 -27.08 -19.13
N ARG A 12 -9.03 -27.29 -20.43
CA ARG A 12 -7.68 -27.48 -20.98
C ARG A 12 -6.86 -26.26 -20.53
N ALA A 13 -5.83 -26.47 -19.73
CA ALA A 13 -4.95 -25.40 -19.29
C ALA A 13 -4.34 -24.74 -20.54
N VAL A 14 -4.89 -23.59 -20.93
CA VAL A 14 -4.32 -22.77 -21.99
C VAL A 14 -3.02 -22.21 -21.40
N PRO A 15 -1.86 -22.42 -22.05
CA PRO A 15 -0.63 -21.80 -21.61
C PRO A 15 -0.87 -20.30 -21.50
N LEU A 16 -0.61 -19.72 -20.32
CA LEU A 16 -0.69 -18.29 -20.12
C LEU A 16 0.35 -17.67 -21.06
N THR A 17 -0.11 -17.09 -22.17
CA THR A 17 0.74 -16.36 -23.08
C THR A 17 1.35 -15.17 -22.34
N GLU A 18 2.67 -15.01 -22.47
CA GLU A 18 3.39 -14.00 -21.71
C GLU A 18 2.94 -12.56 -22.00
N ASP A 19 2.34 -12.34 -23.18
CA ASP A 19 1.86 -11.06 -23.70
C ASP A 19 0.37 -10.78 -23.43
N ALA A 20 -0.26 -11.53 -22.53
CA ALA A 20 -1.68 -11.36 -22.31
C ALA A 20 -2.00 -9.99 -21.62
N PRO A 21 -2.99 -9.21 -22.12
CA PRO A 21 -3.27 -7.85 -21.66
C PRO A 21 -3.49 -7.72 -20.14
N TRP A 22 -4.08 -8.73 -19.51
CA TRP A 22 -4.34 -8.76 -18.07
C TRP A 22 -3.07 -8.70 -17.20
N ARG A 23 -1.89 -9.07 -17.73
CA ARG A 23 -0.61 -8.90 -16.98
C ARG A 23 -0.30 -7.43 -16.76
N ARG A 24 -0.58 -6.57 -17.74
CA ARG A 24 -0.41 -5.12 -17.60
C ARG A 24 -1.36 -4.56 -16.54
N ASP A 25 -2.60 -5.03 -16.54
CA ASP A 25 -3.59 -4.60 -15.55
C ASP A 25 -3.22 -5.07 -14.13
N LEU A 26 -2.67 -6.27 -13.97
CA LEU A 26 -2.16 -6.75 -12.68
C LEU A 26 -0.94 -5.95 -12.20
N ALA A 27 -0.01 -5.60 -13.10
CA ALA A 27 1.12 -4.76 -12.75
C ALA A 27 0.68 -3.35 -12.34
N ALA A 28 -0.32 -2.78 -13.03
CA ALA A 28 -0.93 -1.51 -12.65
C ALA A 28 -1.63 -1.59 -11.28
N LEU A 29 -2.33 -2.69 -11.00
CA LEU A 29 -2.97 -2.92 -9.71
C LEU A 29 -1.95 -3.06 -8.59
N ASP A 30 -0.86 -3.81 -8.79
CA ASP A 30 0.21 -3.93 -7.80
C ASP A 30 0.85 -2.57 -7.51
N ALA A 31 1.14 -1.77 -8.54
CA ALA A 31 1.65 -0.41 -8.35
C ALA A 31 0.70 0.48 -7.51
N LEU A 32 -0.61 0.40 -7.76
CA LEU A 32 -1.62 1.11 -6.96
C LEU A 32 -1.66 0.60 -5.51
N LEU A 33 -1.56 -0.71 -5.30
CA LEU A 33 -1.53 -1.31 -3.97
C LEU A 33 -0.26 -0.92 -3.20
N GLN A 34 0.90 -0.89 -3.85
CA GLN A 34 2.15 -0.42 -3.24
C GLN A 34 2.07 1.07 -2.91
N ALA A 35 1.53 1.89 -3.82
CA ALA A 35 1.31 3.31 -3.56
C ALA A 35 0.33 3.55 -2.39
N SER A 36 -0.71 2.73 -2.27
CA SER A 36 -1.66 2.79 -1.15
C SER A 36 -1.08 2.28 0.17
N ARG A 37 -0.07 1.41 0.13
CA ARG A 37 0.62 0.89 1.33
C ARG A 37 1.73 1.80 1.80
N ALA A 38 2.22 2.71 0.96
CA ALA A 38 3.22 3.68 1.37
C ALA A 38 2.59 4.63 2.41
N GLY A 39 2.99 4.43 3.67
CA GLY A 39 2.71 5.37 4.74
C GLY A 39 3.41 6.72 4.49
N PRO A 40 3.00 7.77 5.21
CA PRO A 40 3.64 9.07 5.11
C PRO A 40 5.12 8.99 5.49
N SER A 41 5.96 9.70 4.75
CA SER A 41 7.38 9.83 5.05
C SER A 41 7.60 10.57 6.38
N LEU A 42 8.78 10.38 6.98
CA LEU A 42 9.17 11.09 8.21
C LEU A 42 9.06 12.61 8.06
N ALA A 43 9.37 13.14 6.87
CA ALA A 43 9.29 14.57 6.58
C ALA A 43 7.84 15.06 6.58
N GLU A 44 6.91 14.29 6.01
CA GLU A 44 5.48 14.61 6.00
C GLU A 44 4.90 14.56 7.41
N ILE A 45 5.26 13.56 8.21
CA ILE A 45 4.82 13.47 9.61
C ILE A 45 5.36 14.66 10.42
N ALA A 46 6.64 15.02 10.26
CA ALA A 46 7.23 16.16 10.97
C ALA A 46 6.63 17.51 10.55
N ALA A 47 6.27 17.66 9.27
CA ALA A 47 5.59 18.84 8.76
C ALA A 47 4.17 18.94 9.33
N LEU A 48 3.44 17.83 9.39
CA LEU A 48 2.09 17.78 9.99
C LEU A 48 2.11 18.17 11.46
N ILE A 49 3.10 17.71 12.24
CA ILE A 49 3.26 18.09 13.66
C ILE A 49 3.43 19.60 13.81
N GLU A 50 4.18 20.24 12.91
CA GLU A 50 4.35 21.69 12.93
C GLU A 50 3.11 22.46 12.49
N ASP A 51 2.39 21.95 11.49
CA ASP A 51 1.16 22.60 10.99
C ASP A 51 0.06 22.60 12.06
N GLU A 52 -0.06 21.49 12.80
CA GLU A 52 -1.01 21.34 13.91
C GLU A 52 -0.63 22.18 15.15
N ALA A 53 0.67 22.35 15.42
CA ALA A 53 1.16 23.07 16.58
C ALA A 53 2.40 23.93 16.27
N PRO A 54 2.22 25.08 15.59
CA PRO A 54 3.34 25.89 15.11
C PRO A 54 4.23 26.40 16.24
N GLY A 55 5.54 26.14 16.14
CA GLY A 55 6.53 26.58 17.11
C GLY A 55 6.45 25.92 18.49
N ALA A 56 5.52 24.97 18.71
CA ALA A 56 5.35 24.31 20.00
C ALA A 56 6.54 23.40 20.35
N LEU A 57 7.23 22.87 19.33
CA LEU A 57 8.32 21.92 19.47
C LEU A 57 9.55 22.33 18.65
N PRO A 58 10.77 22.21 19.20
CA PRO A 58 11.98 22.33 18.42
C PRO A 58 12.03 21.29 17.29
N ALA A 59 12.63 21.63 16.15
CA ALA A 59 12.70 20.77 14.97
C ALA A 59 13.21 19.35 15.27
N ALA A 60 14.26 19.23 16.10
CA ALA A 60 14.82 17.93 16.50
C ALA A 60 13.83 17.06 17.31
N VAL A 61 12.96 17.69 18.11
CA VAL A 61 11.92 16.98 18.87
C VAL A 61 10.83 16.49 17.93
N ARG A 62 10.40 17.32 16.96
CA ARG A 62 9.44 16.88 15.93
C ARG A 62 9.97 15.71 15.12
N THR A 63 11.23 15.74 14.69
CA THR A 63 11.86 14.62 13.97
C THR A 63 11.83 13.33 14.79
N ARG A 64 12.19 13.39 16.08
CA ARG A 64 12.14 12.22 16.96
C ARG A 64 10.72 11.69 17.19
N ILE A 65 9.71 12.57 17.23
CA ILE A 65 8.30 12.16 17.31
C ILE A 65 7.87 11.50 16.00
N ALA A 66 8.23 12.08 14.85
CA ALA A 66 7.96 11.51 13.54
C ALA A 66 8.57 10.11 13.38
N GLU A 67 9.81 9.90 13.83
CA GLU A 67 10.46 8.59 13.85
C GLU A 67 9.69 7.56 14.67
N ARG A 68 9.26 7.95 15.87
CA ARG A 68 8.46 7.06 16.74
C ARG A 68 7.09 6.75 16.17
N LEU A 69 6.46 7.70 15.49
CA LEU A 69 5.17 7.51 14.84
C LEU A 69 5.29 6.61 13.61
N ALA A 70 6.30 6.82 12.77
CA ALA A 70 6.57 5.95 11.62
C ALA A 70 6.76 4.49 12.06
N ALA A 71 7.54 4.26 13.12
CA ALA A 71 7.75 2.91 13.67
C ALA A 71 6.49 2.25 14.27
N LEU A 72 5.42 3.00 14.55
CA LEU A 72 4.13 2.46 14.99
C LEU A 72 3.15 2.21 13.84
N LEU A 73 3.40 2.83 12.67
CA LEU A 73 2.55 2.75 11.49
C LEU A 73 3.02 1.68 10.49
N ASP A 74 4.28 1.23 10.60
CA ASP A 74 4.83 0.04 9.94
C ASP A 74 4.28 -1.26 10.56
#